data_AF-A0A1A8PZ00-F1
#
_entry.id   AF-A0A1A8PZ00-F1
#
_cell.length_a   1.000
_cell.length_b   1.000
_cell.length_c   1.000
_cell.angle_alpha   90.00
_cell.angle_beta   90.00
_cell.angle_gamma   90.00
#
_symmetry.space_group_name_H-M   'P 1'
#
loop_
_entity.id
_entity.type
_entity.pdbx_description
1 polymer ?
#
loop_
_entity_poly.entity_id
_entity_poly.type
_entity_poly.pdbx_seq_one_letter_code
_entity_poly.pdbx_strand_id
1 'polypeptide(L)'
;MRQCMTYKVVEMILRSAWLMLMCQFCQEQRRSLLRKTSLAIVHVATIDKRQTSWNSNIMEKEAFIQTLDKLSKEIKVVEICTDAHVQIAALLNPERGRYKDLEIHHSLDMWHGAKSLAKKISAAAKIKGQSILLNWLKDIVNHFWWCCKTATTIEQFLAHWVGILHHVCNVHTWAMGNCQHDHLDDQQGKQWIEKDSRSHKALVEIVLNKRWQKDVHKYLHFRSTALLESFQNHILMYASKRQAFSYKVYEARVLLAALDYNFHLNRPAIRNAEGQLIFKRKYNKNARRYSVYSLKSEKGYEYIPVLQSKIINERLARGVGMPRTRSMRDDDPRRLGLVPPIAPPPISELVQIQVSRGLVSELNTATGLQ
;
A
#
# COMPACT_ATOMS: atom_id res chain seq x y z
N MET A 1 -36.56 -19.58 -15.42
CA MET A 1 -36.35 -18.12 -15.34
C MET A 1 -35.35 -17.79 -14.24
N ARG A 2 -34.06 -17.64 -14.59
CA ARG A 2 -33.01 -17.13 -13.69
C ARG A 2 -32.87 -15.64 -13.95
N GLN A 3 -33.66 -14.82 -13.26
CA GLN A 3 -33.45 -13.38 -13.28
C GLN A 3 -32.40 -13.02 -12.24
N CYS A 4 -31.25 -12.67 -12.79
CA CYS A 4 -30.16 -11.98 -12.16
C CYS A 4 -30.69 -10.63 -11.65
N MET A 5 -31.11 -10.56 -10.39
CA MET A 5 -31.24 -9.30 -9.64
C MET A 5 -30.05 -9.19 -8.69
N THR A 6 -28.90 -8.74 -9.17
CA THR A 6 -28.51 -7.32 -9.26
C THR A 6 -28.22 -6.66 -7.91
N TYR A 7 -26.91 -6.63 -7.61
CA TYR A 7 -26.17 -5.38 -7.41
C TYR A 7 -26.67 -4.45 -6.30
N LYS A 8 -26.24 -4.71 -5.06
CA LYS A 8 -25.76 -3.68 -4.10
C LYS A 8 -25.20 -4.25 -2.79
N VAL A 9 -25.52 -5.48 -2.41
CA VAL A 9 -25.01 -6.10 -1.17
C VAL A 9 -23.57 -6.63 -1.31
N VAL A 10 -23.11 -6.88 -2.54
CA VAL A 10 -21.79 -7.48 -2.83
C VAL A 10 -20.63 -6.49 -2.71
N GLU A 11 -20.91 -5.17 -2.71
CA GLU A 11 -19.88 -4.16 -2.47
C GLU A 11 -19.40 -4.12 -1.01
N MET A 12 -20.15 -4.78 -0.11
CA MET A 12 -19.91 -4.71 1.32
C MET A 12 -18.84 -5.69 1.81
N ILE A 13 -18.39 -6.68 1.01
CA ILE A 13 -17.39 -7.68 1.43
C ILE A 13 -15.97 -7.35 0.95
N LEU A 14 -15.78 -6.44 -0.01
CA LEU A 14 -14.51 -6.32 -0.76
C LEU A 14 -13.78 -4.96 -0.65
N ARG A 15 -14.11 -4.13 0.35
CA ARG A 15 -13.50 -2.79 0.50
C ARG A 15 -12.35 -2.67 1.51
N SER A 16 -11.90 -3.75 2.13
CA SER A 16 -10.95 -3.63 3.24
C SER A 16 -10.00 -4.83 3.35
N ALA A 17 -9.29 -5.10 2.26
CA ALA A 17 -8.04 -5.87 2.29
C ALA A 17 -6.87 -4.88 2.11
N TRP A 18 -6.71 -3.97 3.07
CA TRP A 18 -5.58 -3.05 3.13
C TRP A 18 -4.73 -3.39 4.34
N LEU A 19 -4.22 -4.62 4.39
CA LEU A 19 -2.93 -4.90 5.00
C LEU A 19 -2.52 -6.33 4.65
N MET A 20 -1.58 -6.45 3.73
CA MET A 20 -0.63 -7.56 3.82
C MET A 20 0.65 -6.91 4.32
N LEU A 21 1.09 -7.27 5.52
CA LEU A 21 2.48 -7.02 5.88
C LEU A 21 3.32 -7.92 4.96
N MET A 22 3.86 -7.35 3.90
CA MET A 22 5.25 -7.64 3.61
C MET A 22 6.04 -6.95 4.72
N CYS A 23 6.26 -7.66 5.82
CA CYS A 23 7.48 -7.39 6.55
C CYS A 23 8.59 -7.65 5.54
N GLN A 24 9.28 -6.58 5.12
CA GLN A 24 10.55 -6.74 4.44
C GLN A 24 11.51 -7.32 5.49
N PHE A 25 11.49 -8.66 5.63
CA PHE A 25 12.29 -9.35 6.62
C PHE A 25 13.75 -9.16 6.24
N CYS A 26 14.44 -8.36 7.04
CA CYS A 26 15.89 -8.40 7.10
C CYS A 26 16.27 -9.56 8.02
N GLN A 27 16.45 -10.75 7.44
CA GLN A 27 17.06 -11.86 8.18
C GLN A 27 18.57 -11.61 8.23
N GLU A 28 19.11 -11.37 9.43
CA GLU A 28 20.53 -11.58 9.68
C GLU A 28 20.78 -13.09 9.77
N GLN A 29 21.32 -13.69 8.70
CA GLN A 29 21.98 -14.98 8.85
C GLN A 29 23.38 -14.73 9.42
N ARG A 30 23.66 -15.30 10.60
CA ARG A 30 25.01 -15.41 11.18
C ARG A 30 25.91 -16.26 10.27
N ARG A 31 26.46 -15.65 9.22
CA ARG A 31 27.76 -15.94 8.57
C ARG A 31 27.88 -15.06 7.30
N SER A 32 28.80 -14.10 7.37
CA SER A 32 29.13 -13.05 6.38
C SER A 32 28.16 -11.86 6.30
N LEU A 33 28.74 -10.65 6.39
CA LEU A 33 28.11 -9.33 6.36
C LEU A 33 27.43 -9.02 5.01
N LEU A 34 26.23 -9.55 4.79
CA LEU A 34 25.31 -9.11 3.72
C LEU A 34 23.86 -9.20 4.24
N ARG A 35 23.25 -8.04 4.55
CA ARG A 35 21.79 -7.94 4.81
C ARG A 35 21.05 -8.36 3.54
N LYS A 36 20.59 -9.61 3.47
CA LYS A 36 19.70 -10.08 2.40
C LYS A 36 18.27 -9.70 2.76
N THR A 37 17.75 -8.63 2.17
CA THR A 37 16.31 -8.35 2.20
C THR A 37 15.61 -9.29 1.22
N SER A 38 14.90 -10.29 1.75
CA SER A 38 13.96 -11.05 0.92
C SER A 38 12.70 -10.22 0.70
N LEU A 39 12.18 -10.27 -0.52
CA LEU A 39 10.92 -9.61 -0.91
C LEU A 39 9.77 -10.64 -0.98
N ALA A 40 9.92 -11.78 -0.32
CA ALA A 40 8.91 -12.83 -0.30
C ALA A 40 7.74 -12.47 0.62
N ILE A 41 6.55 -12.88 0.23
CA ILE A 41 5.36 -12.92 1.08
C ILE A 41 5.50 -14.08 2.06
N VAL A 42 5.66 -13.78 3.34
CA VAL A 42 5.79 -14.81 4.38
C VAL A 42 4.48 -15.10 5.11
N HIS A 43 3.55 -14.14 5.10
CA HIS A 43 2.25 -14.28 5.74
C HIS A 43 1.19 -13.49 4.98
N VAL A 44 -0.03 -14.03 4.94
CA VAL A 44 -1.22 -13.32 4.46
C VAL A 44 -2.35 -13.56 5.44
N ALA A 45 -2.91 -12.48 5.96
CA ALA A 45 -4.10 -12.49 6.80
C ALA A 45 -5.31 -12.04 5.97
N THR A 46 -6.43 -12.76 6.09
CA THR A 46 -7.72 -12.37 5.51
C THR A 46 -8.67 -11.98 6.64
N ILE A 47 -8.93 -10.69 6.79
CA ILE A 47 -9.87 -10.19 7.79
C ILE A 47 -11.26 -10.04 7.17
N ASP A 48 -12.26 -10.59 7.85
CA ASP A 48 -13.66 -10.42 7.53
C ASP A 48 -14.26 -9.28 8.36
N LYS A 49 -15.19 -8.52 7.77
CA LYS A 49 -15.84 -7.39 8.44
C LYS A 49 -16.57 -7.75 9.74
N ARG A 50 -17.00 -9.01 9.89
CA ARG A 50 -17.59 -9.49 11.14
C ARG A 50 -16.61 -9.43 12.31
N GLN A 51 -15.32 -9.56 12.05
CA GLN A 51 -14.28 -9.49 13.07
C GLN A 51 -14.02 -8.07 13.56
N THR A 52 -14.57 -7.06 12.88
CA THR A 52 -14.28 -5.64 13.17
C THR A 52 -15.53 -4.81 13.35
N SER A 53 -16.62 -5.43 13.77
CA SER A 53 -17.92 -4.77 13.97
C SER A 53 -18.33 -3.94 12.74
N TRP A 54 -18.06 -4.46 11.54
CA TRP A 54 -18.34 -3.82 10.26
C TRP A 54 -17.61 -2.50 9.99
N ASN A 55 -16.62 -2.15 10.80
CA ASN A 55 -15.81 -0.95 10.65
C ASN A 55 -14.56 -1.24 9.80
N SER A 56 -14.52 -0.70 8.58
CA SER A 56 -13.39 -0.88 7.65
C SER A 56 -12.10 -0.25 8.15
N ASN A 57 -12.16 0.81 8.96
CA ASN A 57 -10.97 1.50 9.47
C ASN A 57 -10.25 0.68 10.55
N ILE A 58 -10.96 -0.24 11.20
CA ILE A 58 -10.39 -1.13 12.23
C ILE A 58 -9.75 -2.38 11.60
N MET A 59 -10.17 -2.76 10.39
CA MET A 59 -9.67 -3.97 9.72
C MET A 59 -8.17 -3.96 9.47
N GLU A 60 -7.62 -2.80 9.12
CA GLU A 60 -6.18 -2.66 8.91
C GLU A 60 -5.40 -2.89 10.20
N LYS A 61 -5.85 -2.29 11.31
CA LYS A 61 -5.28 -2.51 12.64
C LYS A 61 -5.40 -3.96 13.09
N GLU A 62 -6.55 -4.59 12.87
CA GLU A 62 -6.78 -5.98 13.25
C GLU A 62 -5.92 -6.96 12.42
N ALA A 63 -5.81 -6.73 11.11
CA ALA A 63 -4.91 -7.48 10.24
C ALA A 63 -3.45 -7.35 10.69
N PHE A 64 -3.03 -6.14 11.08
CA PHE A 64 -1.70 -5.89 11.63
C PHE A 64 -1.45 -6.73 12.89
N ILE A 65 -2.39 -6.68 13.83
CA ILE A 65 -2.29 -7.39 15.11
C ILE A 65 -2.18 -8.89 14.89
N GLN A 66 -3.11 -9.49 14.13
CA GLN A 66 -3.11 -10.93 13.88
C GLN A 66 -1.81 -11.37 13.18
N THR A 67 -1.32 -10.56 12.25
CA THR A 67 -0.07 -10.86 11.54
C THR A 67 1.13 -10.80 12.48
N LEU A 68 1.27 -9.72 13.26
CA LEU A 68 2.44 -9.54 14.12
C LEU A 68 2.42 -10.49 15.32
N ASP A 69 1.26 -10.76 15.91
CA ASP A 69 1.11 -11.75 16.99
C ASP A 69 1.49 -13.15 16.53
N LYS A 70 1.23 -13.49 15.26
CA LYS A 70 1.63 -14.78 14.69
C LYS A 70 3.12 -14.80 14.37
N LEU A 71 3.60 -13.81 13.63
CA LEU A 71 5.00 -13.79 13.16
C LEU A 71 5.99 -13.68 14.32
N SER A 72 5.70 -12.89 15.35
CA SER A 72 6.60 -12.70 16.50
C SER A 72 6.87 -13.98 17.30
N LYS A 73 6.00 -15.01 17.18
CA LYS A 73 6.20 -16.33 17.80
C LYS A 73 7.19 -17.22 17.04
N GLU A 74 7.31 -17.01 15.74
CA GLU A 74 8.09 -17.88 14.84
C GLU A 74 9.42 -17.24 14.44
N ILE A 75 9.47 -15.91 14.34
CA ILE A 75 10.61 -15.15 13.84
C ILE A 75 10.80 -13.83 14.59
N LYS A 76 12.06 -13.42 14.78
CA LYS A 76 12.40 -12.10 15.30
C LYS A 76 12.09 -11.04 14.25
N VAL A 77 11.08 -10.21 14.51
CA VAL A 77 10.76 -9.05 13.67
C VAL A 77 11.65 -7.88 14.11
N VAL A 78 12.54 -7.44 13.23
CA VAL A 78 13.49 -6.34 13.54
C VAL A 78 13.01 -4.98 13.05
N GLU A 79 12.22 -4.95 11.98
CA GLU A 79 11.79 -3.73 11.32
C GLU A 79 10.44 -3.95 10.62
N ILE A 80 9.57 -2.94 10.70
CA ILE A 80 8.30 -2.90 9.98
C ILE A 80 8.21 -1.56 9.24
N CYS A 81 7.93 -1.63 7.93
CA CYS A 81 7.62 -0.46 7.11
C CYS A 81 6.11 -0.37 6.86
N THR A 82 5.49 0.77 7.18
CA THR A 82 4.06 1.02 6.91
C THR A 82 3.83 2.38 6.28
N ASP A 83 2.60 2.62 5.82
CA ASP A 83 2.11 3.98 5.61
C ASP A 83 1.99 4.71 6.96
N ALA A 84 1.75 6.03 6.92
CA ALA A 84 1.56 6.87 8.11
C ALA A 84 0.19 6.63 8.79
N HIS A 85 -0.11 5.37 9.14
CA HIS A 85 -1.35 4.96 9.80
C HIS A 85 -1.26 5.15 11.32
N VAL A 86 -2.03 6.09 11.86
CA VAL A 86 -1.93 6.54 13.27
C VAL A 86 -2.14 5.40 14.28
N GLN A 87 -3.06 4.47 14.01
CA GLN A 87 -3.33 3.37 14.95
C GLN A 87 -2.21 2.33 14.95
N ILE A 88 -1.54 2.11 13.82
CA ILE A 88 -0.41 1.17 13.76
C ILE A 88 0.82 1.80 14.41
N ALA A 89 1.07 3.09 14.15
CA ALA A 89 2.12 3.85 14.82
C ALA A 89 1.94 3.85 16.36
N ALA A 90 0.69 3.87 16.85
CA ALA A 90 0.41 3.75 18.28
C ALA A 90 0.73 2.34 18.82
N LEU A 91 0.46 1.28 18.06
CA LEU A 91 0.81 -0.10 18.45
C LEU A 91 2.32 -0.33 18.53
N LEU A 92 3.09 0.28 17.63
CA LEU A 92 4.56 0.20 17.54
C LEU A 92 5.30 1.27 18.34
N ASN A 93 4.60 2.05 19.19
CA ASN A 93 5.26 3.06 20.00
C ASN A 93 6.25 2.40 20.99
N PRO A 94 7.51 2.86 21.07
CA PRO A 94 8.54 2.20 21.87
C PRO A 94 8.34 2.32 23.39
N GLU A 95 7.52 3.27 23.87
CA GLU A 95 7.32 3.50 25.31
C GLU A 95 6.03 2.86 25.82
N ARG A 96 4.94 3.00 25.05
CA ARG A 96 3.57 2.65 25.46
C ARG A 96 2.82 1.77 24.48
N GLY A 97 3.46 1.38 23.37
CA GLY A 97 2.84 0.53 22.36
C GLY A 97 2.64 -0.89 22.86
N ARG A 98 1.67 -1.59 22.25
CA ARG A 98 1.42 -3.02 22.51
C ARG A 98 2.65 -3.88 22.25
N TYR A 99 3.49 -3.48 21.29
CA TYR A 99 4.64 -4.24 20.82
C TYR A 99 5.99 -3.64 21.27
N LYS A 100 5.99 -2.80 22.32
CA LYS A 100 7.20 -2.13 22.81
C LYS A 100 8.33 -3.11 23.19
N ASP A 101 7.97 -4.24 23.80
CA ASP A 101 8.93 -5.24 24.28
C ASP A 101 9.57 -6.05 23.14
N LEU A 102 9.06 -5.92 21.91
CA LEU A 102 9.65 -6.53 20.72
C LEU A 102 10.77 -5.67 20.11
N GLU A 103 10.95 -4.44 20.58
CA GLU A 103 11.98 -3.50 20.11
C GLU A 103 12.02 -3.34 18.58
N ILE A 104 10.84 -3.38 17.94
CA ILE A 104 10.71 -3.31 16.48
C ILE A 104 11.01 -1.88 16.02
N HIS A 105 11.93 -1.73 15.07
CA HIS A 105 12.11 -0.46 14.40
C HIS A 105 10.92 -0.16 13.45
N HIS A 106 10.22 0.95 13.69
CA HIS A 106 9.11 1.39 12.82
C HIS A 106 9.59 2.36 11.75
N SER A 107 9.59 1.92 10.49
CA SER A 107 9.84 2.77 9.33
C SER A 107 8.55 3.18 8.63
N LEU A 108 8.59 4.32 7.94
CA LEU A 108 7.50 4.81 7.12
C LEU A 108 7.86 4.74 5.63
N ASP A 109 6.85 4.51 4.79
CA ASP A 109 7.04 4.48 3.34
C ASP A 109 7.52 5.85 2.80
N MET A 110 8.71 5.83 2.20
CA MET A 110 9.39 7.01 1.68
C MET A 110 8.60 7.70 0.56
N TRP A 111 7.91 6.95 -0.29
CA TRP A 111 7.13 7.51 -1.39
C TRP A 111 5.89 8.26 -0.89
N HIS A 112 5.16 7.70 0.07
CA HIS A 112 4.04 8.32 0.75
C HIS A 112 4.48 9.56 1.54
N GLY A 113 5.66 9.50 2.18
CA GLY A 113 6.30 10.66 2.80
C GLY A 113 6.54 11.79 1.80
N ALA A 114 7.23 11.51 0.69
CA ALA A 114 7.50 12.47 -0.37
C ALA A 114 6.22 13.03 -1.02
N LYS A 115 5.21 12.17 -1.23
CA LYS A 115 3.90 12.56 -1.76
C LYS A 115 3.14 13.47 -0.79
N SER A 116 3.21 13.20 0.51
CA SER A 116 2.60 14.05 1.55
C SER A 116 3.23 15.44 1.56
N LEU A 117 4.57 15.51 1.48
CA LEU A 117 5.30 16.76 1.34
C LEU A 117 4.89 17.53 0.07
N ALA A 118 4.86 16.86 -1.09
CA ALA A 118 4.44 17.46 -2.36
C ALA A 118 3.03 18.06 -2.28
N LYS A 119 2.09 17.38 -1.60
CA LYS A 119 0.73 17.89 -1.36
C LYS A 119 0.73 19.15 -0.50
N LYS A 120 1.53 19.22 0.56
CA LYS A 120 1.64 20.42 1.42
C LYS A 120 2.18 21.62 0.65
N ILE A 121 3.25 21.42 -0.13
CA ILE A 121 3.82 22.47 -0.99
C ILE A 121 2.80 22.92 -2.05
N SER A 122 2.13 21.97 -2.70
CA SER A 122 1.06 22.27 -3.67
C SER A 122 -0.10 23.05 -3.06
N ALA A 123 -0.46 22.76 -1.80
CA ALA A 123 -1.51 23.49 -1.10
C ALA A 123 -1.08 24.93 -0.77
N ALA A 124 0.14 25.13 -0.25
CA ALA A 124 0.70 26.46 -0.02
C ALA A 124 0.78 27.28 -1.32
N ALA A 125 1.21 26.65 -2.42
CA ALA A 125 1.35 27.35 -3.70
C ALA A 125 0.03 27.83 -4.33
N LYS A 126 -1.12 27.29 -3.89
CA LYS A 126 -2.46 27.77 -4.30
C LYS A 126 -2.87 29.07 -3.59
N ILE A 127 -2.17 29.45 -2.52
CA ILE A 127 -2.42 30.71 -1.82
C ILE A 127 -1.91 31.87 -2.70
N LYS A 128 -2.72 32.94 -2.80
CA LYS A 128 -2.38 34.12 -3.62
C LYS A 128 -1.02 34.69 -3.21
N GLY A 129 -0.12 34.83 -4.19
CA GLY A 129 1.24 35.34 -4.00
C GLY A 129 2.26 34.28 -3.57
N GLN A 130 1.93 32.98 -3.63
CA GLN A 130 2.85 31.87 -3.27
C GLN A 130 3.10 30.88 -4.42
N SER A 131 2.67 31.19 -5.64
CA SER A 131 2.71 30.27 -6.79
C SER A 131 4.13 29.81 -7.19
N ILE A 132 5.15 30.61 -6.88
CA ILE A 132 6.57 30.26 -7.13
C ILE A 132 6.99 28.95 -6.45
N LEU A 133 6.30 28.52 -5.39
CA LEU A 133 6.53 27.23 -4.73
C LEU A 133 6.31 26.04 -5.69
N LEU A 134 5.45 26.15 -6.71
CA LEU A 134 5.30 25.10 -7.72
C LEU A 134 6.56 24.91 -8.56
N ASN A 135 7.29 26.00 -8.86
CA ASN A 135 8.52 25.96 -9.64
C ASN A 135 9.64 25.20 -8.90
N TRP A 136 9.57 25.17 -7.56
CA TRP A 136 10.53 24.50 -6.69
C TRP A 136 10.06 23.15 -6.15
N LEU A 137 8.79 22.78 -6.37
CA LEU A 137 8.18 21.59 -5.75
C LEU A 137 8.97 20.32 -6.03
N LYS A 138 9.36 20.10 -7.30
CA LYS A 138 10.10 18.90 -7.71
C LYS A 138 11.46 18.83 -7.01
N ASP A 139 12.18 19.94 -6.95
CA ASP A 139 13.52 20.01 -6.35
C ASP A 139 13.47 19.85 -4.84
N ILE A 140 12.50 20.46 -4.17
CA ILE A 140 12.31 20.29 -2.72
C ILE A 140 11.97 18.83 -2.38
N VAL A 141 11.11 18.18 -3.17
CA VAL A 141 10.76 16.77 -2.97
C VAL A 141 11.95 15.85 -3.27
N ASN A 142 12.72 16.14 -4.31
CA ASN A 142 13.95 15.40 -4.63
C ASN A 142 15.02 15.59 -3.54
N HIS A 143 15.14 16.81 -2.99
CA HIS A 143 16.04 17.11 -1.88
C HIS A 143 15.65 16.33 -0.63
N PHE A 144 14.35 16.31 -0.27
CA PHE A 144 13.85 15.47 0.82
C PHE A 144 14.22 13.98 0.62
N TRP A 145 14.03 13.48 -0.60
CA TRP A 145 14.39 12.11 -0.97
C TRP A 145 15.88 11.85 -0.83
N TRP A 146 16.72 12.80 -1.26
CA TRP A 146 18.16 12.73 -1.10
C TRP A 146 18.56 12.75 0.38
N CYS A 147 18.05 13.69 1.18
CA CYS A 147 18.31 13.77 2.63
C CYS A 147 17.99 12.45 3.34
N CYS A 148 16.83 11.85 3.09
CA CYS A 148 16.46 10.57 3.71
C CYS A 148 17.32 9.39 3.24
N LYS A 149 17.92 9.48 2.04
CA LYS A 149 18.77 8.43 1.49
C LYS A 149 20.21 8.52 2.02
N THR A 150 20.71 9.73 2.26
CA THR A 150 22.11 9.98 2.59
C THR A 150 22.36 10.14 4.09
N ALA A 151 21.41 10.70 4.83
CA ALA A 151 21.58 10.92 6.26
C ALA A 151 21.53 9.60 7.03
N THR A 152 22.52 9.37 7.89
CA THR A 152 22.53 8.23 8.81
C THR A 152 21.99 8.59 10.20
N THR A 153 21.90 9.89 10.52
CA THR A 153 21.35 10.38 11.80
C THR A 153 20.29 11.47 11.57
N ILE A 154 19.50 11.75 12.62
CA ILE A 154 18.48 12.80 12.58
C ILE A 154 19.13 14.18 12.44
N GLU A 155 20.27 14.39 13.09
CA GLU A 155 21.02 15.65 13.07
C GLU A 155 21.54 15.94 11.66
N GLN A 156 22.12 14.94 10.99
CA GLN A 156 22.54 15.05 9.59
C GLN A 156 21.35 15.34 8.68
N PHE A 157 20.24 14.61 8.87
CA PHE A 157 19.03 14.84 8.10
C PHE A 157 18.55 16.29 8.26
N LEU A 158 18.48 16.80 9.50
CA LEU A 158 18.03 18.15 9.79
C LEU A 158 18.95 19.20 9.18
N ALA A 159 20.28 19.01 9.27
CA ALA A 159 21.25 19.91 8.65
C ALA A 159 21.05 20.00 7.13
N HIS A 160 20.92 18.87 6.46
CA HIS A 160 20.63 18.83 5.03
C HIS A 160 19.26 19.41 4.68
N TRP A 161 18.23 19.03 5.44
CA TRP A 161 16.85 19.40 5.17
C TRP A 161 16.62 20.91 5.35
N VAL A 162 17.16 21.52 6.42
CA VAL A 162 17.06 22.97 6.65
C VAL A 162 17.82 23.77 5.61
N GLY A 163 18.93 23.21 5.08
CA GLY A 163 19.71 23.82 4.00
C GLY A 163 18.89 24.20 2.76
N ILE A 164 17.76 23.52 2.49
CA ILE A 164 16.88 23.85 1.36
C ILE A 164 16.34 25.28 1.43
N LEU A 165 16.14 25.82 2.64
CA LEU A 165 15.62 27.17 2.85
C LEU A 165 16.62 28.23 2.38
N HIS A 166 17.92 27.94 2.47
CA HIS A 166 18.97 28.80 1.93
C HIS A 166 19.08 28.62 0.41
N HIS A 167 19.10 27.37 -0.05
CA HIS A 167 19.28 27.05 -1.47
C HIS A 167 18.22 27.69 -2.36
N VAL A 168 16.93 27.62 -2.00
CA VAL A 168 15.84 28.21 -2.81
C VAL A 168 15.92 29.75 -2.93
N CYS A 169 16.70 30.39 -2.07
CA CYS A 169 16.98 31.83 -2.07
C CYS A 169 18.32 32.17 -2.73
N ASN A 170 18.92 31.24 -3.49
CA ASN A 170 20.24 31.36 -4.10
C ASN A 170 21.39 31.57 -3.09
N VAL A 171 21.21 31.12 -1.84
CA VAL A 171 22.25 31.16 -0.80
C VAL A 171 22.84 29.77 -0.67
N HIS A 172 24.02 29.56 -1.26
CA HIS A 172 24.66 28.23 -1.32
C HIS A 172 25.67 27.97 -0.19
N THR A 173 25.98 28.99 0.61
CA THR A 173 26.84 28.90 1.80
C THR A 173 26.18 29.63 2.96
N TRP A 174 26.18 29.02 4.14
CA TRP A 174 25.64 29.57 5.39
C TRP A 174 26.48 29.11 6.59
N ALA A 175 26.20 29.66 7.77
CA ALA A 175 27.01 29.43 8.97
C ALA A 175 27.18 27.94 9.38
N MET A 176 26.24 27.08 8.98
CA MET A 176 26.21 25.66 9.34
C MET A 176 26.45 24.72 8.15
N GLY A 177 26.85 25.23 6.99
CA GLY A 177 27.13 24.37 5.84
C GLY A 177 27.04 25.04 4.47
N ASN A 178 27.08 24.22 3.44
CA ASN A 178 26.96 24.62 2.05
C ASN A 178 26.15 23.58 1.26
N CYS A 179 25.74 23.97 0.06
CA CYS A 179 25.09 23.05 -0.87
C CYS A 179 26.06 21.97 -1.35
N GLN A 180 25.63 20.71 -1.34
CA GLN A 180 26.42 19.56 -1.77
C GLN A 180 26.13 19.19 -3.23
N HIS A 181 26.48 20.09 -4.15
CA HIS A 181 26.43 19.83 -5.58
C HIS A 181 27.49 20.66 -6.32
N ASP A 182 27.95 20.15 -7.46
CA ASP A 182 28.81 20.90 -8.38
C ASP A 182 28.02 22.03 -9.06
N HIS A 183 28.70 22.87 -9.85
CA HIS A 183 28.03 23.92 -10.60
C HIS A 183 26.97 23.31 -11.53
N LEU A 184 25.72 23.74 -11.36
CA LEU A 184 24.61 23.31 -12.20
C LEU A 184 24.49 24.30 -13.37
N ASP A 185 24.99 23.92 -14.55
CA ASP A 185 24.96 24.74 -15.78
C ASP A 185 23.54 25.13 -16.22
N ASP A 186 22.51 24.48 -15.68
CA ASP A 186 21.12 24.47 -16.15
C ASP A 186 20.15 25.29 -15.27
N GLN A 187 20.64 26.30 -14.55
CA GLN A 187 19.81 27.26 -13.81
C GLN A 187 19.27 28.40 -14.69
N GLN A 188 19.54 28.39 -16.00
CA GLN A 188 19.11 29.45 -16.93
C GLN A 188 17.58 29.58 -16.95
N GLY A 189 17.07 30.53 -16.16
CA GLY A 189 15.65 30.92 -16.14
C GLY A 189 14.84 30.46 -14.92
N LYS A 190 15.42 29.75 -13.94
CA LYS A 190 14.67 29.39 -12.73
C LYS A 190 14.57 30.58 -11.77
N GLN A 191 13.34 30.99 -11.46
CA GLN A 191 13.10 32.09 -10.52
C GLN A 191 13.37 31.64 -9.08
N TRP A 192 14.29 32.33 -8.41
CA TRP A 192 14.58 32.15 -6.99
C TRP A 192 13.44 32.68 -6.11
N ILE A 193 13.27 32.07 -4.95
CA ILE A 193 12.33 32.57 -3.95
C ILE A 193 12.98 33.74 -3.22
N GLU A 194 12.34 34.90 -3.26
CA GLU A 194 12.78 36.05 -2.47
C GLU A 194 12.75 35.72 -0.98
N LYS A 195 13.86 35.97 -0.27
CA LYS A 195 13.97 35.74 1.17
C LYS A 195 12.92 36.55 1.93
N ASP A 196 12.32 35.94 2.95
CA ASP A 196 11.27 36.54 3.80
C ASP A 196 9.96 36.94 3.10
N SER A 197 9.83 36.65 1.80
CA SER A 197 8.57 36.70 1.07
C SER A 197 7.52 35.76 1.67
N ARG A 198 6.26 35.94 1.26
CA ARG A 198 5.15 35.05 1.68
C ARG A 198 5.43 33.58 1.32
N SER A 199 6.03 33.33 0.16
CA SER A 199 6.44 31.99 -0.30
C SER A 199 7.54 31.41 0.57
N HIS A 200 8.57 32.20 0.89
CA HIS A 200 9.66 31.75 1.76
C HIS A 200 9.14 31.38 3.15
N LYS A 201 8.33 32.25 3.78
CA LYS A 201 7.74 31.99 5.10
C LYS A 201 6.86 30.74 5.11
N ALA A 202 6.02 30.55 4.09
CA ALA A 202 5.22 29.34 3.95
C ALA A 202 6.09 28.07 3.82
N LEU A 203 7.20 28.13 3.08
CA LEU A 203 8.14 27.02 2.99
C LEU A 203 8.84 26.75 4.33
N VAL A 204 9.26 27.80 5.06
CA VAL A 204 9.83 27.69 6.41
C VAL A 204 8.86 26.95 7.34
N GLU A 205 7.57 27.29 7.34
CA GLU A 205 6.57 26.59 8.15
C GLU A 205 6.42 25.10 7.81
N ILE A 206 6.57 24.74 6.54
CA ILE A 206 6.53 23.34 6.07
C ILE A 206 7.80 22.59 6.50
N VAL A 207 8.98 23.16 6.23
CA VAL A 207 10.30 22.55 6.48
C VAL A 207 10.56 22.41 7.99
N LEU A 208 10.21 23.44 8.77
CA LEU A 208 10.41 23.50 10.22
C LEU A 208 9.21 22.97 11.03
N ASN A 209 8.27 22.26 10.39
CA ASN A 209 7.11 21.74 11.07
C ASN A 209 7.50 20.74 12.18
N LYS A 210 7.34 21.15 13.45
CA LYS A 210 7.75 20.33 14.61
C LYS A 210 7.09 18.95 14.66
N ARG A 211 5.84 18.81 14.20
CA ARG A 211 5.17 17.50 14.17
C ARG A 211 5.81 16.58 13.14
N TRP A 212 6.14 17.11 11.96
CA TRP A 212 6.82 16.36 10.90
C TRP A 212 8.23 15.93 11.31
N GLN A 213 9.02 16.84 11.90
CA GLN A 213 10.38 16.55 12.33
C GLN A 213 10.44 15.41 13.37
N LYS A 214 9.42 15.29 14.24
CA LYS A 214 9.33 14.18 15.20
C LYS A 214 9.29 12.81 14.56
N ASP A 215 8.65 12.66 13.40
CA ASP A 215 8.51 11.37 12.73
C ASP A 215 9.54 11.16 11.61
N VAL A 216 10.38 12.16 11.30
CA VAL A 216 11.23 12.10 10.11
C VAL A 216 12.29 11.00 10.16
N HIS A 217 12.72 10.65 11.38
CA HIS A 217 13.65 9.55 11.63
C HIS A 217 13.15 8.21 11.06
N LYS A 218 11.83 8.02 10.96
CA LYS A 218 11.22 6.80 10.41
C LYS A 218 11.42 6.64 8.90
N TYR A 219 11.85 7.68 8.20
CA TYR A 219 12.16 7.61 6.76
C TYR A 219 13.64 7.34 6.47
N LEU A 220 14.53 7.40 7.47
CA LEU A 220 15.98 7.32 7.27
C LEU A 220 16.48 5.91 6.85
N HIS A 221 15.71 4.86 7.15
CA HIS A 221 15.97 3.53 6.60
C HIS A 221 15.55 3.39 5.12
N PHE A 222 14.93 4.44 4.56
CA PHE A 222 14.62 4.57 3.14
C PHE A 222 13.86 3.37 2.56
N ARG A 223 12.82 2.96 3.30
CA ARG A 223 11.95 1.83 2.93
C ARG A 223 10.82 2.28 2.01
N SER A 224 10.33 1.35 1.18
CA SER A 224 9.12 1.56 0.41
C SER A 224 8.28 0.29 0.29
N THR A 225 6.97 0.48 0.31
CA THR A 225 5.90 -0.48 0.11
C THR A 225 5.51 -0.64 -1.36
N ALA A 226 6.22 -0.04 -2.32
CA ALA A 226 5.85 -0.11 -3.74
C ALA A 226 5.65 -1.55 -4.29
N LEU A 227 6.36 -2.53 -3.72
CA LEU A 227 6.21 -3.95 -4.10
C LEU A 227 4.88 -4.56 -3.64
N LEU A 228 4.28 -4.04 -2.55
CA LEU A 228 2.95 -4.43 -2.10
C LEU A 228 1.89 -4.11 -3.14
N GLU A 229 2.01 -3.01 -3.88
CA GLU A 229 1.11 -2.71 -5.01
C GLU A 229 1.20 -3.78 -6.10
N SER A 230 2.41 -4.30 -6.37
CA SER A 230 2.60 -5.39 -7.33
C SER A 230 1.92 -6.69 -6.89
N PHE A 231 2.01 -7.00 -5.59
CA PHE A 231 1.36 -8.17 -5.01
C PHE A 231 -0.17 -8.02 -4.93
N GLN A 232 -0.68 -6.83 -4.59
CA GLN A 232 -2.11 -6.52 -4.63
C GLN A 232 -2.68 -6.73 -6.04
N ASN A 233 -1.94 -6.31 -7.07
CA ASN A 233 -2.33 -6.59 -8.46
C ASN A 233 -2.32 -8.10 -8.76
N HIS A 234 -1.40 -8.88 -8.19
CA HIS A 234 -1.44 -10.35 -8.29
C HIS A 234 -2.71 -10.93 -7.67
N ILE A 235 -3.11 -10.48 -6.48
CA ILE A 235 -4.33 -10.95 -5.85
C ILE A 235 -5.55 -10.65 -6.72
N LEU A 236 -5.61 -9.50 -7.38
CA LEU A 236 -6.70 -9.17 -8.30
C LEU A 236 -6.80 -10.13 -9.50
N MET A 237 -5.70 -10.76 -9.91
CA MET A 237 -5.71 -11.81 -10.95
C MET A 237 -6.36 -13.10 -10.44
N TYR A 238 -6.11 -13.47 -9.18
CA TYR A 238 -6.64 -14.71 -8.57
C TYR A 238 -8.02 -14.54 -7.94
N ALA A 239 -8.32 -13.36 -7.42
CA ALA A 239 -9.52 -13.01 -6.67
C ALA A 239 -10.02 -11.62 -7.10
N SER A 240 -10.55 -11.56 -8.32
CA SER A 240 -11.08 -10.33 -8.90
C SER A 240 -12.20 -9.72 -8.05
N LYS A 241 -12.16 -8.39 -7.86
CA LYS A 241 -13.23 -7.64 -7.17
C LYS A 241 -14.59 -7.70 -7.89
N ARG A 242 -14.60 -8.16 -9.15
CA ARG A 242 -15.82 -8.27 -9.98
C ARG A 242 -16.57 -9.58 -9.75
N GLN A 243 -15.98 -10.51 -9.00
CA GLN A 243 -16.55 -11.83 -8.72
C GLN A 243 -16.79 -11.98 -7.22
N ALA A 244 -17.89 -12.62 -6.86
CA ALA A 244 -18.16 -13.00 -5.49
C ALA A 244 -17.46 -14.33 -5.18
N PHE A 245 -16.78 -14.39 -4.04
CA PHE A 245 -16.16 -15.60 -3.53
C PHE A 245 -16.67 -15.87 -2.12
N SER A 246 -16.86 -17.15 -1.78
CA SER A 246 -17.02 -17.52 -0.37
C SER A 246 -15.70 -17.30 0.37
N TYR A 247 -15.77 -17.09 1.68
CA TYR A 247 -14.59 -16.82 2.52
C TYR A 247 -13.44 -17.81 2.28
N LYS A 248 -13.74 -19.13 2.31
CA LYS A 248 -12.75 -20.20 2.08
C LYS A 248 -12.13 -20.17 0.68
N VAL A 249 -12.94 -19.85 -0.34
CA VAL A 249 -12.45 -19.76 -1.73
C VAL A 249 -11.57 -18.54 -1.90
N TYR A 250 -11.94 -17.40 -1.30
CA TYR A 250 -11.14 -16.19 -1.33
C TYR A 250 -9.80 -16.40 -0.64
N GLU A 251 -9.80 -16.95 0.59
CA GLU A 251 -8.58 -17.28 1.35
C GLU A 251 -7.63 -18.17 0.54
N ALA A 252 -8.14 -19.28 -0.04
CA ALA A 252 -7.33 -20.18 -0.85
C ALA A 252 -6.73 -19.49 -2.09
N ARG A 253 -7.50 -18.63 -2.78
CA ARG A 253 -7.04 -17.88 -3.96
C ARG A 253 -5.96 -16.87 -3.61
N VAL A 254 -6.09 -16.19 -2.47
CA VAL A 254 -5.10 -15.24 -1.97
C VAL A 254 -3.79 -15.95 -1.60
N LEU A 255 -3.87 -17.12 -0.96
CA LEU A 255 -2.68 -17.95 -0.67
C LEU A 255 -2.00 -18.44 -1.95
N LEU A 256 -2.77 -18.86 -2.96
CA LEU A 256 -2.22 -19.21 -4.28
C LEU A 256 -1.55 -18.02 -4.95
N ALA A 257 -2.10 -16.81 -4.84
CA ALA A 257 -1.47 -15.60 -5.36
C ALA A 257 -0.14 -15.31 -4.66
N ALA A 258 -0.05 -15.53 -3.33
CA ALA A 258 1.18 -15.38 -2.57
C ALA A 258 2.26 -16.37 -3.01
N LEU A 259 1.87 -17.64 -3.22
CA LEU A 259 2.77 -18.67 -3.74
C LEU A 259 3.26 -18.32 -5.14
N ASP A 260 2.35 -17.99 -6.07
CA ASP A 260 2.70 -17.57 -7.44
C ASP A 260 3.63 -16.35 -7.43
N TYR A 261 3.36 -15.34 -6.59
CA TYR A 261 4.21 -14.17 -6.47
C TYR A 261 5.63 -14.56 -6.00
N ASN A 262 5.73 -15.37 -4.95
CA ASN A 262 7.01 -15.80 -4.39
C ASN A 262 7.85 -16.61 -5.37
N PHE A 263 7.24 -17.57 -6.08
CA PHE A 263 7.92 -18.37 -7.11
C PHE A 263 8.46 -17.50 -8.24
N HIS A 264 7.80 -16.37 -8.53
CA HIS A 264 8.16 -15.49 -9.64
C HIS A 264 8.90 -14.22 -9.24
N LEU A 265 9.23 -14.06 -7.96
CA LEU A 265 9.82 -12.83 -7.42
C LEU A 265 11.17 -12.48 -8.09
N ASN A 266 12.05 -13.48 -8.17
CA ASN A 266 13.44 -13.34 -8.60
C ASN A 266 13.67 -13.75 -10.06
N ARG A 267 12.63 -13.69 -10.91
CA ARG A 267 12.77 -13.99 -12.35
C ARG A 267 13.84 -13.10 -12.98
N PRO A 268 14.86 -13.68 -13.65
CA PRO A 268 15.91 -12.89 -14.28
C PRO A 268 15.38 -12.07 -15.44
N ALA A 269 16.02 -10.93 -15.67
CA ALA A 269 15.78 -10.13 -16.86
C ALA A 269 16.29 -10.87 -18.10
N ILE A 270 15.57 -10.73 -19.21
CA ILE A 270 15.93 -11.32 -20.50
C ILE A 270 17.08 -10.52 -21.09
N ARG A 271 18.04 -11.24 -21.66
CA ARG A 271 19.19 -10.69 -22.38
C ARG A 271 19.15 -11.12 -23.85
N ASN A 272 19.66 -10.29 -24.75
CA ASN A 272 19.88 -10.67 -26.15
C ASN A 272 21.12 -11.56 -26.30
N ALA A 273 21.44 -11.95 -27.53
CA ALA A 273 22.60 -12.81 -27.83
C ALA A 273 23.93 -12.17 -27.39
N GLU A 274 24.00 -10.84 -27.39
CA GLU A 274 25.15 -10.04 -26.98
C GLU A 274 25.21 -9.81 -25.45
N GLY A 275 24.29 -10.41 -24.68
CA GLY A 275 24.25 -10.32 -23.21
C GLY A 275 23.66 -9.00 -22.67
N GLN A 276 23.14 -8.13 -23.51
CA GLN A 276 22.52 -6.85 -23.14
C GLN A 276 21.05 -7.03 -22.71
N LEU A 277 20.59 -6.21 -21.76
CA LEU A 277 19.21 -6.27 -21.25
C LEU A 277 18.20 -5.85 -22.31
N ILE A 278 17.10 -6.62 -22.42
CA ILE A 278 15.97 -6.24 -23.26
C ILE A 278 15.00 -5.36 -22.48
N PHE A 279 14.59 -4.24 -23.06
CA PHE A 279 13.73 -3.24 -22.43
C PHE A 279 12.38 -3.10 -23.15
N LYS A 280 11.35 -2.70 -22.42
CA LYS A 280 10.04 -2.32 -22.97
C LYS A 280 9.61 -0.96 -22.44
N ARG A 281 8.93 -0.19 -23.30
CA ARG A 281 8.32 1.09 -22.94
C ARG A 281 6.94 0.87 -22.30
N LYS A 282 6.66 1.59 -21.22
CA LYS A 282 5.36 1.68 -20.57
C LYS A 282 4.89 3.13 -20.57
N TYR A 283 3.72 3.39 -21.15
CA TYR A 283 3.12 4.72 -21.08
C TYR A 283 2.39 4.90 -19.74
N ASN A 284 2.78 5.90 -18.96
CA ASN A 284 2.07 6.29 -17.75
C ASN A 284 1.00 7.33 -18.12
N LYS A 285 -0.28 6.93 -18.14
CA LYS A 285 -1.41 7.80 -18.49
C LYS A 285 -1.48 9.05 -17.62
N ASN A 286 -1.26 8.91 -16.31
CA ASN A 286 -1.41 10.01 -15.35
C ASN A 286 -0.27 11.04 -15.50
N ALA A 287 0.95 10.57 -15.71
CA ALA A 287 2.12 11.44 -15.86
C ALA A 287 2.41 11.82 -17.33
N ARG A 288 1.58 11.36 -18.27
CA ARG A 288 1.70 11.57 -19.73
C ARG A 288 3.12 11.38 -20.28
N ARG A 289 3.85 10.41 -19.74
CA ARG A 289 5.25 10.13 -20.09
C ARG A 289 5.50 8.64 -20.20
N TYR A 290 6.51 8.26 -20.98
CA TYR A 290 7.00 6.90 -21.04
C TYR A 290 7.99 6.63 -19.90
N SER A 291 7.94 5.41 -19.37
CA SER A 291 9.00 4.83 -18.54
C SER A 291 9.52 3.57 -19.23
N VAL A 292 10.80 3.26 -18.99
CA VAL A 292 11.44 2.04 -19.47
C VAL A 292 11.51 1.02 -18.33
N TYR A 293 11.35 -0.27 -18.65
CA TYR A 293 11.59 -1.35 -17.71
C TYR A 293 12.22 -2.56 -18.41
N SER A 294 13.07 -3.30 -17.70
CA SER A 294 13.66 -4.54 -18.20
C SER A 294 12.62 -5.65 -18.30
N LEU A 295 12.59 -6.37 -19.41
CA LEU A 295 11.71 -7.52 -19.59
C LEU A 295 12.23 -8.70 -18.75
N LYS A 296 11.39 -9.31 -17.92
CA LYS A 296 11.73 -10.49 -17.11
C LYS A 296 11.21 -11.74 -17.79
N SER A 297 12.00 -12.83 -17.79
CA SER A 297 11.60 -14.26 -17.82
C SER A 297 10.53 -14.71 -18.81
N GLU A 298 10.19 -15.99 -18.83
CA GLU A 298 8.77 -16.39 -18.81
C GLU A 298 8.42 -16.86 -17.39
N LYS A 299 7.13 -17.00 -17.07
CA LYS A 299 6.70 -17.55 -15.77
C LYS A 299 6.80 -19.08 -15.85
N GLY A 300 7.33 -19.70 -14.80
CA GLY A 300 7.42 -21.16 -14.67
C GLY A 300 6.40 -21.66 -13.65
N TYR A 301 5.75 -22.78 -13.95
CA TYR A 301 4.68 -23.32 -13.11
C TYR A 301 5.00 -24.70 -12.53
N GLU A 302 6.30 -25.00 -12.39
CA GLU A 302 6.84 -26.28 -11.92
C GLU A 302 6.41 -26.59 -10.48
N TYR A 303 6.05 -25.56 -9.71
CA TYR A 303 5.53 -25.71 -8.35
C TYR A 303 4.08 -26.23 -8.30
N ILE A 304 3.30 -26.09 -9.38
CA ILE A 304 1.90 -26.53 -9.41
C ILE A 304 1.81 -28.06 -9.29
N PRO A 305 2.53 -28.87 -10.11
CA PRO A 305 2.57 -30.33 -9.94
C PRO A 305 2.97 -30.75 -8.52
N VAL A 306 3.98 -30.09 -7.93
CA VAL A 306 4.42 -30.38 -6.55
C VAL A 306 3.31 -30.13 -5.53
N LEU A 307 2.57 -29.01 -5.66
CA LEU A 307 1.43 -28.73 -4.80
C LEU A 307 0.31 -29.76 -4.97
N GLN A 308 0.00 -30.15 -6.21
CA GLN A 308 -1.01 -31.17 -6.52
C GLN A 308 -0.63 -32.52 -5.90
N SER A 309 0.63 -32.96 -6.05
CA SER A 309 1.13 -34.19 -5.44
C SER A 309 1.03 -34.15 -3.91
N LYS A 310 1.41 -33.03 -3.28
CA LYS A 310 1.26 -32.87 -1.82
C LYS A 310 -0.20 -32.97 -1.38
N ILE A 311 -1.13 -32.33 -2.10
CA ILE A 311 -2.56 -32.41 -1.81
C ILE A 311 -3.06 -33.85 -1.89
N ILE A 312 -2.66 -34.60 -2.92
CA ILE A 312 -3.05 -36.00 -3.11
C ILE A 312 -2.47 -36.88 -2.00
N ASN A 313 -1.18 -36.74 -1.69
CA ASN A 313 -0.52 -37.55 -0.65
C ASN A 313 -1.13 -37.31 0.73
N GLU A 314 -1.34 -36.04 1.11
CA GLU A 314 -2.06 -35.66 2.33
C GLU A 314 -3.47 -36.23 2.38
N ARG A 315 -4.12 -36.34 1.21
CA ARG A 315 -5.47 -36.88 1.12
C ARG A 315 -5.50 -38.39 1.33
N LEU A 316 -4.55 -39.12 0.74
CA LEU A 316 -4.40 -40.56 0.89
C LEU A 316 -4.02 -40.93 2.32
N ALA A 317 -3.11 -40.18 2.94
CA ALA A 317 -2.63 -40.43 4.30
C ALA A 317 -3.71 -40.30 5.38
N ARG A 318 -4.76 -39.51 5.14
CA ARG A 318 -5.84 -39.28 6.13
C ARG A 318 -6.76 -40.48 6.35
N GLY A 319 -6.75 -41.50 5.48
CA GLY A 319 -7.54 -42.72 5.65
C GLY A 319 -9.08 -42.55 5.63
N VAL A 320 -9.60 -41.33 5.51
CA VAL A 320 -11.05 -41.01 5.51
C VAL A 320 -11.47 -40.43 4.16
N GLY A 321 -12.67 -40.77 3.69
CA GLY A 321 -13.30 -40.24 2.46
C GLY A 321 -13.44 -38.70 2.43
N MET A 322 -13.73 -38.11 1.26
CA MET A 322 -13.75 -36.65 1.14
C MET A 322 -15.05 -36.17 1.76
N PRO A 323 -15.03 -35.44 2.90
CA PRO A 323 -16.25 -35.07 3.57
C PRO A 323 -17.07 -34.16 2.67
N ARG A 324 -18.36 -34.49 2.47
CA ARG A 324 -19.32 -33.63 1.75
C ARG A 324 -19.49 -32.27 2.44
N THR A 325 -19.39 -32.25 3.77
CA THR A 325 -19.50 -31.06 4.60
C THR A 325 -18.32 -31.00 5.56
N ARG A 326 -17.61 -29.87 5.58
CA ARG A 326 -16.56 -29.60 6.58
C ARG A 326 -17.11 -28.65 7.64
N SER A 327 -16.90 -28.99 8.91
CA SER A 327 -17.13 -28.04 10.01
C SER A 327 -16.35 -26.75 9.79
N MET A 328 -16.85 -25.66 10.33
CA MET A 328 -16.13 -24.39 10.37
C MET A 328 -14.94 -24.53 11.32
N ARG A 329 -13.79 -23.92 11.00
CA ARG A 329 -12.71 -23.81 11.98
C ARG A 329 -13.15 -22.90 13.11
N ASP A 330 -12.58 -23.02 14.30
CA ASP A 330 -13.00 -22.22 15.46
C ASP A 330 -12.74 -20.72 15.25
N ASP A 331 -11.72 -20.39 14.47
CA ASP A 331 -11.36 -19.04 14.04
C ASP A 331 -12.09 -18.56 12.77
N ASP A 332 -13.01 -19.35 12.20
CA ASP A 332 -13.73 -18.97 10.98
C ASP A 332 -14.70 -17.81 11.27
N PRO A 333 -14.54 -16.63 10.65
CA PRO A 333 -15.33 -15.44 10.96
C PRO A 333 -16.82 -15.61 10.65
N ARG A 334 -17.20 -16.64 9.89
CA ARG A 334 -18.60 -16.98 9.65
C ARG A 334 -19.32 -17.46 10.90
N ARG A 335 -18.60 -17.86 11.94
CA ARG A 335 -19.16 -18.18 13.26
C ARG A 335 -19.69 -16.95 14.00
N LEU A 336 -19.26 -15.74 13.63
CA LEU A 336 -19.72 -14.48 14.22
C LEU A 336 -21.09 -14.01 13.69
N GLY A 337 -21.71 -14.77 12.77
CA GLY A 337 -23.04 -14.50 12.23
C GLY A 337 -23.06 -14.16 10.74
N LEU A 338 -24.22 -13.67 10.29
CA LEU A 338 -24.48 -13.28 8.90
C LEU A 338 -23.78 -11.96 8.53
N VAL A 339 -23.63 -11.72 7.23
CA VAL A 339 -22.98 -10.51 6.69
C VAL A 339 -23.83 -9.25 6.90
N PRO A 340 -25.16 -9.25 6.75
CA PRO A 340 -25.95 -8.11 7.18
C PRO A 340 -25.96 -8.07 8.72
N PRO A 341 -25.53 -6.97 9.38
CA PRO A 341 -25.69 -6.82 10.82
C PRO A 341 -27.14 -6.57 11.23
N ILE A 342 -28.02 -6.34 10.26
CA ILE A 342 -29.44 -6.04 10.45
C ILE A 342 -30.24 -7.19 9.84
N ALA A 343 -31.31 -7.60 10.51
CA ALA A 343 -32.23 -8.60 9.98
C ALA A 343 -32.80 -8.13 8.62
N PRO A 344 -32.91 -9.02 7.63
CA PRO A 344 -33.52 -8.66 6.36
C PRO A 344 -34.99 -8.28 6.58
N PRO A 345 -35.50 -7.19 5.96
CA PRO A 345 -36.92 -6.93 5.91
C PRO A 345 -37.67 -8.08 5.21
N PRO A 346 -38.99 -8.22 5.44
CA PRO A 346 -39.81 -9.17 4.70
C PRO A 346 -39.66 -9.00 3.18
N ILE A 347 -39.66 -10.11 2.44
CA ILE A 347 -39.54 -10.09 0.98
C ILE A 347 -40.62 -9.21 0.35
N SER A 348 -41.84 -9.22 0.89
CA SER A 348 -42.96 -8.40 0.44
C SER A 348 -42.65 -6.90 0.50
N GLU A 349 -42.02 -6.44 1.57
CA GLU A 349 -41.62 -5.04 1.75
C GLU A 349 -40.52 -4.65 0.75
N LEU A 350 -39.53 -5.53 0.55
CA LEU A 350 -38.45 -5.31 -0.42
C LEU A 350 -38.97 -5.21 -1.86
N VAL A 351 -39.96 -6.04 -2.22
CA VAL A 351 -40.61 -6.00 -3.54
C VAL A 351 -41.41 -4.70 -3.73
N GLN A 352 -42.11 -4.22 -2.69
CA GLN A 352 -42.82 -2.94 -2.74
C GLN A 352 -41.86 -1.74 -2.91
N ILE A 353 -40.69 -1.77 -2.25
CA ILE A 353 -39.68 -0.72 -2.35
C ILE A 353 -38.97 -0.71 -3.72
N GLN A 354 -38.96 -1.85 -4.44
CA GLN A 354 -38.40 -1.92 -5.80
C GLN A 354 -39.25 -1.21 -6.86
N VAL A 355 -40.48 -0.80 -6.54
CA VAL A 355 -41.32 -0.02 -7.45
C VAL A 355 -40.73 1.39 -7.59
N SER A 356 -40.20 1.69 -8.78
CA SER A 356 -39.58 2.97 -9.10
C SER A 356 -40.60 4.11 -9.09
N ARG A 357 -40.26 5.24 -8.46
CA ARG A 357 -41.03 6.50 -8.53
C ARG A 357 -41.11 7.11 -9.94
N GLY A 358 -40.40 6.53 -10.92
CA GLY A 358 -40.40 6.95 -12.33
C GLY A 358 -41.26 6.08 -13.24
N LEU A 359 -42.12 5.21 -12.70
CA LEU A 359 -43.12 4.50 -13.51
C LEU A 359 -44.22 5.50 -13.91
N VAL A 360 -44.14 5.99 -15.16
CA VAL A 360 -45.23 6.73 -15.79
C VAL A 360 -46.35 5.72 -16.08
N SER A 361 -47.55 5.95 -15.53
CA SER A 361 -48.73 5.22 -15.99
C SER A 361 -48.92 5.55 -17.47
N GLU A 362 -48.93 4.53 -18.33
CA GLU A 362 -49.21 4.72 -19.75
C GLU A 362 -50.50 5.53 -19.92
N LEU A 363 -50.42 6.54 -20.79
CA LEU A 363 -51.54 7.37 -21.17
C LEU A 363 -52.75 6.50 -21.50
N ASN A 364 -53.86 6.70 -20.76
CA ASN A 364 -55.17 6.33 -21.25
C ASN A 364 -55.39 7.11 -22.55
N THR A 365 -55.11 6.48 -23.70
CA THR A 365 -55.58 6.96 -24.99
C THR A 365 -57.10 6.86 -24.98
N ALA A 366 -57.75 7.98 -24.67
CA ALA A 366 -59.16 8.19 -24.96
C ALA A 366 -59.33 8.20 -26.48
N THR A 367 -59.65 7.05 -27.07
CA THR A 367 -60.32 7.00 -28.37
C THR A 367 -61.81 7.17 -28.13
N GLY A 368 -62.32 8.37 -28.43
CA GLY A 368 -63.73 8.71 -28.35
C GLY A 368 -64.05 9.89 -29.27
N LEU A 369 -63.96 9.67 -30.58
CA LEU A 369 -64.73 10.41 -31.59
C LEU A 369 -65.57 9.36 -32.35
N GLN A 370 -66.86 9.32 -32.03
CA GLN A 370 -67.91 9.09 -33.01
C GLN A 370 -68.56 10.43 -33.30
#